data_AF-A0A271J6T7-F1
#
_entry.id   AF-A0A271J6T7-F1
#
_cell.length_a   1.000
_cell.length_b   1.000
_cell.length_c   1.000
_cell.angle_alpha   90.00
_cell.angle_beta   90.00
_cell.angle_gamma   90.00
#
_symmetry.space_group_name_H-M   'P 1'
#
loop_
_entity.id
_entity.type
_entity.pdbx_description
1 polymer ?
#
loop_
_entity_poly.entity_id
_entity_poly.type
_entity_poly.pdbx_seq_one_letter_code
_entity_poly.pdbx_strand_id
1 'polypeptide(L)' 'MAIGIKVRDKESIDRALRRFKRTVNRARVLRIYRENMSYTKPSAVRREERKEAAKKARRANRRRY' A
#
# COMPACT_ATOMS: atom_id res chain seq x y z
N MET A 1 9.50 -11.18 -5.04
CA MET A 1 9.80 -9.87 -5.67
C MET A 1 10.45 -8.98 -4.62
N ALA A 2 11.77 -8.84 -4.66
CA ALA A 2 12.51 -8.05 -3.68
C ALA A 2 12.37 -6.56 -4.00
N ILE A 3 12.03 -5.74 -3.00
CA ILE A 3 11.95 -4.28 -3.15
C ILE A 3 13.31 -3.70 -2.78
N GLY A 4 14.13 -3.39 -3.79
CA GLY A 4 15.40 -2.70 -3.65
C GLY A 4 15.36 -1.33 -4.33
N ILE A 5 16.00 -0.32 -3.72
CA ILE A 5 16.19 1.00 -4.35
C ILE A 5 17.68 1.19 -4.62
N LYS A 6 18.00 1.54 -5.87
CA LYS A 6 19.34 1.99 -6.23
C LYS A 6 19.54 3.43 -5.72
N VAL A 7 20.50 3.59 -4.82
CA VAL A 7 20.95 4.90 -4.32
C VAL A 7 21.75 5.57 -5.44
N ARG A 8 21.58 6.88 -5.62
CA ARG A 8 22.34 7.66 -6.60
C ARG A 8 23.55 8.30 -5.93
N ASP A 9 24.62 8.53 -6.67
CA ASP A 9 25.94 8.94 -6.15
C ASP A 9 25.97 10.28 -5.41
N LYS A 10 24.97 11.15 -5.58
CA LYS A 10 24.83 12.46 -4.88
C LYS A 10 23.55 12.58 -4.06
N GLU A 11 22.92 11.47 -3.70
CA GLU A 11 21.71 11.50 -2.88
C GLU A 11 22.04 11.45 -1.39
N SER A 12 21.43 12.36 -0.62
CA SER A 12 21.45 12.26 0.84
C SER A 12 20.76 10.97 1.31
N ILE A 13 21.36 10.28 2.27
CA ILE A 13 20.87 9.02 2.86
C ILE A 13 19.38 9.12 3.24
N ASP A 14 18.97 10.24 3.84
CA ASP A 14 17.58 10.46 4.25
C ASP A 14 16.60 10.47 3.06
N ARG A 15 17.01 11.03 1.91
CA ARG A 15 16.18 10.99 0.69
C ARG A 15 16.04 9.55 0.18
N ALA A 16 17.11 8.76 0.20
CA ALA A 16 17.07 7.36 -0.18
C ALA A 16 16.12 6.55 0.73
N LEU A 17 16.18 6.76 2.04
CA LEU A 17 15.27 6.13 3.02
C LEU A 17 13.81 6.53 2.79
N ARG A 18 13.55 7.81 2.49
CA ARG A 18 12.19 8.28 2.17
C ARG A 18 11.64 7.63 0.90
N ARG A 19 12.46 7.49 -0.15
CA ARG A 19 12.06 6.75 -1.36
C ARG A 19 11.78 5.28 -1.04
N PHE A 20 12.62 4.66 -0.22
CA PHE A 20 12.44 3.26 0.19
C PHE A 20 11.11 3.05 0.90
N LYS A 21 10.83 3.88 1.91
CA LYS A 21 9.56 3.87 2.63
C LYS A 21 8.36 4.06 1.70
N ARG A 22 8.43 4.98 0.73
CA ARG A 22 7.37 5.20 -0.27
C ARG A 22 7.15 3.97 -1.15
N THR A 23 8.22 3.35 -1.64
CA THR A 23 8.13 2.15 -2.49
C THR A 23 7.56 0.95 -1.74
N VAL A 24 8.00 0.71 -0.50
CA VAL A 24 7.46 -0.35 0.38
C VAL A 24 5.97 -0.14 0.66
N ASN A 25 5.58 1.10 0.99
CA ASN A 25 4.18 1.44 1.23
C ASN A 25 3.33 1.30 -0.04
N ARG A 26 3.86 1.66 -1.21
CA ARG A 26 3.18 1.51 -2.50
C ARG A 26 2.96 0.04 -2.85
N ALA A 27 3.96 -0.80 -2.62
CA ALA A 27 3.87 -2.23 -2.86
C ALA A 27 2.98 -2.98 -1.84
N ARG A 28 2.60 -2.32 -0.73
CA ARG A 28 1.71 -2.86 0.31
C ARG A 28 2.19 -4.20 0.90
N VAL A 29 3.50 -4.44 0.93
CA VAL A 29 4.11 -5.72 1.38
C VAL A 29 3.62 -6.12 2.77
N LEU A 30 3.67 -5.19 3.73
CA LEU A 30 3.22 -5.45 5.10
C LEU A 30 1.73 -5.77 5.20
N ARG A 31 0.91 -5.18 4.32
CA ARG A 31 -0.53 -5.44 4.29
C ARG A 31 -0.81 -6.84 3.74
N ILE A 32 -0.18 -7.19 2.62
CA ILE A 32 -0.32 -8.52 2.00
C ILE A 32 0.16 -9.60 2.97
N TYR A 33 1.29 -9.37 3.63
CA TYR A 33 1.79 -10.27 4.66
C TYR A 33 0.73 -10.51 5.74
N ARG A 34 0.13 -9.45 6.29
CA ARG A 34 -0.94 -9.56 7.31
C ARG A 34 -2.19 -10.26 6.81
N GLU A 35 -2.64 -9.94 5.58
CA GLU A 35 -3.80 -10.57 4.95
C GLU A 35 -3.58 -12.08 4.76
N ASN A 36 -2.35 -12.50 4.47
CA ASN A 36 -1.98 -13.90 4.27
C ASN A 36 -1.64 -14.67 5.55
N MET A 37 -1.55 -14.01 6.72
CA MET A 37 -1.27 -14.71 7.98
C MET A 37 -2.41 -15.64 8.42
N SER A 38 -3.64 -15.39 7.95
CA SER A 38 -4.82 -16.17 8.34
C SER A 38 -5.70 -16.46 7.13
N TYR A 39 -6.31 -17.65 7.07
CA TYR A 39 -7.27 -17.97 6.04
C TYR A 39 -8.53 -17.09 6.17
N THR A 40 -8.83 -16.35 5.10
CA THR A 40 -10.07 -15.58 4.98
C THR A 40 -10.89 -16.14 3.83
N LYS A 41 -12.16 -16.48 4.11
CA LYS A 41 -13.06 -17.02 3.08
C LYS A 41 -13.17 -16.04 1.90
N PRO A 42 -13.19 -16.52 0.63
CA PRO A 42 -13.25 -15.64 -0.55
C PRO A 42 -14.45 -14.69 -0.57
N SER A 43 -15.57 -15.08 0.05
CA SER A 43 -16.75 -14.23 0.20
C SER A 43 -16.53 -13.06 1.16
N ALA A 44 -15.77 -13.28 2.24
CA ALA A 44 -15.43 -12.25 3.20
C ALA A 44 -14.46 -11.22 2.59
N VAL A 45 -13.46 -11.68 1.83
CA VAL A 45 -12.54 -10.81 1.07
C VAL A 45 -13.32 -9.90 0.10
N ARG A 46 -14.18 -10.50 -0.74
CA ARG A 46 -15.03 -9.75 -1.69
C ARG A 46 -15.95 -8.73 -1.02
N ARG A 47 -16.42 -9.03 0.19
CA ARG A 47 -17.26 -8.11 0.98
C ARG A 47 -16.46 -6.92 1.50
N GLU A 48 -15.24 -7.16 1.97
CA GLU A 48 -14.35 -6.12 2.47
C GLU A 48 -13.86 -5.20 1.34
N GLU A 49 -13.50 -5.76 0.19
CA GLU A 49 -13.11 -5.00 -1.00
C GLU A 49 -14.21 -4.02 -1.45
N ARG A 50 -15.47 -4.47 -1.48
CA ARG A 50 -16.62 -3.60 -1.80
C ARG A 50 -16.77 -2.45 -0.80
N LYS A 51 -16.62 -2.74 0.49
CA LYS A 51 -16.68 -1.70 1.54
C LYS A 51 -15.55 -0.69 1.37
N GLU A 52 -14.33 -1.14 1.12
CA GLU A 52 -13.17 -0.28 0.91
C GLU A 52 -13.30 0.57 -0.37
N ALA A 53 -13.83 0.00 -1.45
CA ALA A 53 -14.12 0.75 -2.69
C ALA A 53 -15.14 1.87 -2.43
N ALA A 54 -16.24 1.58 -1.72
CA ALA A 54 -17.25 2.58 -1.35
C ALA A 54 -16.66 3.69 -0.47
N LYS A 55 -15.82 3.35 0.52
CA LYS A 55 -15.11 4.34 1.35
C LYS A 55 -14.21 5.25 0.51
N LYS A 56 -13.46 4.69 -0.46
CA LYS A 56 -12.60 5.47 -1.36
C LYS A 56 -13.40 6.41 -2.25
N ALA A 57 -14.50 5.94 -2.84
CA ALA A 57 -15.39 6.76 -3.66
C ALA A 57 -15.97 7.94 -2.88
N ARG A 58 -16.46 7.70 -1.65
CA ARG A 58 -16.94 8.76 -0.75
C ARG A 58 -15.86 9.79 -0.44
N ARG A 59 -14.64 9.36 -0.14
CA ARG A 59 -13.50 10.26 0.12
C ARG A 59 -13.11 11.09 -1.12
N ALA A 60 -13.17 10.49 -2.32
CA ALA A 60 -12.88 11.19 -3.57
C ALA A 60 -13.92 12.27 -3.86
N ASN A 61 -15.21 11.96 -3.70
CA ASN A 61 -16.29 12.93 -3.88
C ASN A 61 -16.20 14.09 -2.90
N ARG A 62 -15.86 13.83 -1.62
CA ARG A 62 -15.67 14.88 -0.61
C ARG A 62 -14.51 15.83 -0.93
N ARG A 63 -13.49 15.37 -1.65
CA ARG A 63 -12.35 16.22 -2.09
C ARG A 63 -12.67 17.08 -3.32
N ARG A 64 -13.77 16.78 -4.01
CA ARG A 64 -14.16 17.44 -5.26
C ARG A 64 -15.04 18.68 -5.04
N TYR A 65 -15.60 18.81 -3.83
CA TYR A 65 -16.15 20.04 -3.27
C TYR A 65 -15.07 20.71 -2.41
#